data_AF-A0A258FWW9-F1
#
_entry.id   AF-A0A258FWW9-F1
#
_cell.length_a   1.000
_cell.length_b   1.000
_cell.length_c   1.000
_cell.angle_alpha   90.00
_cell.angle_beta   90.00
_cell.angle_gamma   90.00
#
_symmetry.space_group_name_H-M   'P 1'
#
loop_
_entity.id
_entity.type
_entity.pdbx_description
1 polymer ?
#
loop_
_entity_poly.entity_id
_entity_poly.type
_entity_poly.pdbx_seq_one_letter_code
_entity_poly.pdbx_strand_id
1 'polypeptide(L)'
;MRAPKPTPRQAGGRSSLFWDMLTFDRLMTGPVIHLIYWCGLGLIALGGFTVVGAAVGVAIRGGSIEGTVLAIPVLVAGFLVIGAMALLWRGACEFYMAVFRIADDLHLLRVAQERRAARLRPPGG
;
A
#
# COMPACT_ATOMS: atom_id res chain seq x y z
N MET A 1 -29.39 40.62 28.31
CA MET A 1 -28.77 39.33 28.73
C MET A 1 -27.80 38.90 27.63
N ARG A 2 -26.48 38.90 27.88
CA ARG A 2 -25.45 38.53 26.88
C ARG A 2 -25.30 37.00 26.86
N ALA A 3 -25.43 36.38 25.69
CA ALA A 3 -25.09 34.98 25.48
C ALA A 3 -23.56 34.78 25.52
N PRO A 4 -23.03 33.71 26.13
CA PRO A 4 -21.61 33.39 26.07
C PRO A 4 -21.23 32.92 24.67
N LYS A 5 -20.15 33.49 24.13
CA LYS A 5 -19.55 33.13 22.84
C LYS A 5 -18.80 31.80 23.02
N PRO A 6 -19.05 30.74 22.24
CA PRO A 6 -18.32 29.49 22.39
C PRO A 6 -16.87 29.65 21.96
N THR A 7 -15.97 29.17 22.81
CA THR A 7 -14.51 29.16 22.65
C THR A 7 -14.10 28.29 21.46
N PRO A 8 -13.15 28.73 20.61
CA PRO A 8 -12.60 27.86 19.57
C PRO A 8 -11.80 26.73 20.23
N ARG A 9 -12.14 25.48 19.90
CA ARG A 9 -11.41 24.30 20.39
C ARG A 9 -9.98 24.36 19.83
N GLN A 10 -9.06 24.43 20.79
CA GLN A 10 -7.63 24.65 20.69
C GLN A 10 -6.96 23.62 19.75
N ALA A 11 -6.09 24.12 18.87
CA ALA A 11 -5.27 23.35 17.96
C ALA A 11 -4.36 22.37 18.72
N GLY A 12 -4.71 21.08 18.65
CA GLY A 12 -3.83 19.98 19.02
C GLY A 12 -2.77 19.77 17.95
N GLY A 13 -1.50 19.73 18.37
CA GLY A 13 -0.33 19.80 17.52
C GLY A 13 -0.20 18.66 16.51
N ARG A 14 0.72 18.82 15.57
CA ARG A 14 1.02 17.94 14.41
C ARG A 14 0.90 16.43 14.69
N SER A 15 1.20 15.95 15.89
CA SER A 15 1.03 14.55 16.29
C SER A 15 -0.42 14.05 16.29
N SER A 16 -1.43 14.90 16.55
CA SER A 16 -2.85 14.52 16.46
C SER A 16 -3.36 14.51 15.02
N LEU A 17 -2.77 15.31 14.11
CA LEU A 17 -3.05 15.22 12.67
C LEU A 17 -2.50 13.92 12.06
N PHE A 18 -1.30 13.50 12.48
CA PHE A 18 -0.76 12.20 12.06
C PHE A 18 -1.56 11.04 12.67
N TRP A 19 -2.04 11.16 13.93
CA TRP A 19 -2.94 10.18 14.53
C TRP A 19 -4.34 10.15 13.89
N ASP A 20 -4.89 11.28 13.47
CA ASP A 20 -6.16 11.34 12.73
C ASP A 20 -6.01 10.82 11.28
N MET A 21 -4.82 10.91 10.68
CA MET A 21 -4.50 10.26 9.39
C MET A 21 -4.21 8.77 9.53
N LEU A 22 -3.68 8.33 10.67
CA LEU A 22 -3.40 6.93 11.00
C LEU A 22 -4.63 6.21 11.59
N THR A 23 -5.62 6.95 12.11
CA THR A 23 -6.89 6.41 12.62
C THR A 23 -7.88 6.21 11.46
N PHE A 24 -7.50 5.28 10.60
CA PHE A 24 -8.25 4.06 10.29
C PHE A 24 -9.61 4.09 9.57
N ASP A 25 -10.34 5.20 9.41
CA ASP A 25 -11.71 5.11 8.86
C ASP A 25 -11.91 5.87 7.53
N ARG A 26 -11.03 6.83 7.22
CA ARG A 26 -11.26 7.77 6.10
C ARG A 26 -10.31 7.65 4.90
N LEU A 27 -9.33 6.76 4.98
CA LEU A 27 -8.40 6.44 3.88
C LEU A 27 -8.61 5.04 3.27
N MET A 28 -9.58 4.28 3.79
CA MET A 28 -9.63 2.81 3.74
C MET A 28 -9.90 2.15 2.39
N THR A 29 -10.14 2.87 1.29
CA THR A 29 -10.35 2.17 0.01
C THR A 29 -9.72 2.77 -1.26
N GLY A 30 -9.07 3.94 -1.19
CA GLY A 30 -8.43 4.55 -2.39
C GLY A 30 -6.94 4.83 -2.25
N PRO A 31 -6.52 5.80 -1.40
CA PRO A 31 -5.13 6.26 -1.34
C PRO A 31 -4.14 5.25 -0.73
N VAL A 32 -4.61 4.41 0.20
CA VAL A 32 -3.78 3.38 0.87
C VAL A 32 -3.19 2.40 -0.14
N ILE A 33 -3.92 2.09 -1.21
CA ILE A 33 -3.50 1.14 -2.24
C ILE A 33 -2.24 1.61 -2.97
N HIS A 34 -2.18 2.91 -3.28
CA HIS A 34 -1.03 3.51 -3.93
C HIS A 34 0.18 3.53 -2.98
N LEU A 35 -0.04 3.83 -1.70
CA LEU A 35 1.03 3.88 -0.71
C LEU A 35 1.67 2.51 -0.50
N ILE A 36 0.86 1.45 -0.38
CA ILE A 36 1.34 0.07 -0.31
C ILE A 36 2.08 -0.29 -1.60
N TYR A 37 1.49 -0.02 -2.76
CA TYR A 37 2.10 -0.31 -4.06
C TYR A 37 3.50 0.30 -4.22
N TRP A 38 3.65 1.60 -3.95
CA TRP A 38 4.94 2.30 -4.03
C TRP A 38 5.94 1.82 -2.99
N CYS A 39 5.48 1.51 -1.77
CA CYS A 39 6.33 1.00 -0.70
C CYS A 39 6.96 -0.34 -1.09
N GLY A 40 6.16 -1.29 -1.60
CA GLY A 40 6.69 -2.57 -2.04
C GLY A 40 7.56 -2.48 -3.29
N LEU A 41 7.23 -1.61 -4.25
CA LEU A 41 8.10 -1.35 -5.39
C LEU A 41 9.45 -0.77 -4.95
N GLY A 42 9.45 0.10 -3.93
CA GLY A 42 10.65 0.61 -3.28
C GLY A 42 11.48 -0.50 -2.62
N LEU A 43 10.85 -1.42 -1.88
CA LEU A 43 11.54 -2.56 -1.27
C LEU A 43 12.17 -3.48 -2.33
N ILE A 44 11.46 -3.75 -3.42
CA ILE A 44 11.97 -4.58 -4.52
C ILE A 44 13.15 -3.89 -5.20
N ALA A 45 13.09 -2.58 -5.41
CA ALA A 45 14.20 -1.80 -5.97
C ALA A 45 15.44 -1.84 -5.06
N LEU A 46 15.25 -1.71 -3.74
CA LEU A 46 16.31 -1.91 -2.75
C LEU A 46 16.89 -3.33 -2.82
N GLY A 47 16.05 -4.36 -2.96
CA GLY A 47 16.49 -5.74 -3.19
C GLY A 47 17.29 -5.91 -4.49
N GLY A 48 16.96 -5.16 -5.56
CA GLY A 48 17.77 -5.13 -6.77
C GLY A 48 19.19 -4.63 -6.49
N PHE A 49 19.32 -3.58 -5.67
CA PHE A 49 20.62 -3.09 -5.23
C PHE A 49 21.40 -4.11 -4.39
N THR A 50 20.72 -4.90 -3.54
CA THR A 50 21.41 -5.95 -2.78
C THR A 50 21.94 -7.06 -3.66
N VAL A 51 21.24 -7.41 -4.75
CA VAL A 51 21.72 -8.38 -5.76
C VAL A 51 22.99 -7.88 -6.45
N VAL A 52 23.00 -6.61 -6.87
CA VAL A 52 24.18 -6.01 -7.52
C VAL A 52 25.36 -5.96 -6.54
N GLY A 53 25.13 -5.53 -5.29
CA GLY A 53 26.15 -5.52 -4.25
C GLY A 53 26.70 -6.91 -3.94
N ALA A 54 25.84 -7.93 -3.88
CA ALA A 54 26.25 -9.31 -3.68
C ALA A 54 27.13 -9.82 -4.83
N ALA A 55 26.74 -9.55 -6.08
CA ALA A 55 27.52 -9.93 -7.25
C ALA A 55 28.89 -9.26 -7.29
N VAL A 56 28.96 -7.96 -7.00
CA VAL A 56 30.23 -7.21 -6.91
C VAL A 56 31.10 -7.77 -5.79
N GLY A 57 30.52 -8.08 -4.63
CA GLY A 57 31.24 -8.69 -3.50
C GLY A 57 31.83 -10.05 -3.87
N VAL A 58 31.08 -10.89 -4.59
CA VAL A 58 31.57 -12.18 -5.10
C VAL A 58 32.72 -12.00 -6.08
N ALA A 59 32.61 -11.03 -7.00
CA ALA A 59 33.65 -10.74 -7.97
C ALA A 59 34.97 -10.29 -7.31
N ILE A 60 34.90 -9.43 -6.28
CA ILE A 60 36.10 -8.95 -5.56
C ILE A 60 36.74 -10.07 -4.75
N ARG A 61 35.94 -10.93 -4.11
CA ARG A 61 36.45 -12.02 -3.25
C ARG A 61 37.27 -13.06 -4.02
N GLY A 62 37.00 -13.27 -5.30
CA GLY A 62 37.63 -14.32 -6.10
C GLY A 62 39.06 -14.01 -6.56
N GLY A 63 39.54 -12.75 -6.51
CA GLY A 63 40.91 -12.36 -6.88
C GLY A 63 41.35 -12.59 -8.35
N SER A 64 40.60 -13.38 -9.13
CA SER A 64 40.90 -13.84 -10.51
C SER A 64 39.61 -14.01 -11.35
N ILE A 65 39.74 -14.51 -12.59
CA ILE A 65 38.65 -14.81 -13.56
C ILE A 65 37.55 -15.72 -12.96
N GLU A 66 37.91 -16.63 -12.05
CA GLU A 66 36.94 -17.50 -11.36
C GLU A 66 35.86 -16.72 -10.60
N GLY A 67 36.25 -15.61 -9.94
CA GLY A 67 35.30 -14.76 -9.21
C GLY A 67 34.30 -14.08 -10.14
N THR A 68 34.76 -13.64 -11.31
CA THR A 68 33.90 -13.04 -12.34
C THR A 68 32.96 -14.07 -12.96
N VAL A 69 33.45 -15.28 -13.24
CA VAL A 69 32.63 -16.37 -13.79
C VAL A 69 31.54 -16.78 -12.80
N LEU A 70 31.82 -16.81 -11.49
CA LEU A 70 30.84 -17.08 -10.44
C LEU A 70 29.87 -15.92 -10.19
N ALA A 71 30.26 -14.67 -10.46
CA ALA A 71 29.37 -13.52 -10.31
C ALA A 71 28.24 -13.48 -11.35
N ILE A 72 28.46 -14.04 -12.55
CA ILE A 72 27.45 -14.11 -13.62
C ILE A 72 26.20 -14.89 -13.18
N PRO A 73 26.27 -16.16 -12.73
CA PRO A 73 25.09 -16.88 -12.28
C PRO A 73 24.45 -16.26 -11.04
N VAL A 74 25.23 -15.62 -10.15
CA VAL A 74 24.68 -14.88 -9.00
C VAL A 74 23.86 -13.68 -9.45
N LEU A 75 24.32 -12.91 -10.44
CA LEU A 75 23.55 -11.82 -11.04
C LEU A 75 22.27 -12.34 -11.68
N VAL A 76 22.39 -13.37 -12.53
CA VAL A 76 21.24 -13.93 -13.24
C VAL A 76 20.20 -14.44 -12.24
N ALA A 77 20.60 -15.26 -11.27
CA ALA A 77 19.71 -15.79 -10.25
C ALA A 77 19.09 -14.67 -9.40
N GLY A 78 19.88 -13.68 -8.99
CA GLY A 78 19.40 -12.55 -8.20
C GLY A 78 18.38 -11.69 -8.96
N PHE A 79 18.62 -11.35 -10.22
CA PHE A 79 17.64 -10.64 -11.05
C PHE A 79 16.39 -11.46 -11.29
N LEU A 80 16.51 -12.79 -11.44
CA LEU A 80 15.37 -13.69 -11.60
C LEU A 80 14.50 -13.71 -10.34
N VAL A 81 15.11 -13.77 -9.16
CA VAL A 81 14.40 -13.67 -7.86
C VAL A 81 13.72 -12.32 -7.70
N ILE A 82 14.39 -11.22 -8.03
CA ILE A 82 13.80 -9.88 -7.96
C ILE A 82 12.65 -9.73 -8.94
N GLY A 83 12.79 -10.25 -10.17
CA GLY A 83 11.72 -10.26 -11.16
C GLY A 83 10.53 -11.09 -10.72
N ALA A 84 10.76 -12.29 -10.17
CA ALA A 84 9.69 -13.13 -9.63
C ALA A 84 9.00 -12.47 -8.44
N MET A 85 9.76 -11.88 -7.51
CA MET A 85 9.22 -11.12 -6.38
C MET A 85 8.38 -9.92 -6.86
N ALA A 86 8.81 -9.22 -7.90
CA ALA A 86 8.06 -8.12 -8.50
C ALA A 86 6.74 -8.58 -9.14
N LEU A 87 6.75 -9.73 -9.84
CA LEU A 87 5.54 -10.32 -10.41
C LEU A 87 4.57 -10.79 -9.31
N LEU A 88 5.09 -11.45 -8.26
CA LEU A 88 4.31 -11.86 -7.10
C LEU A 88 3.72 -10.65 -6.37
N TRP A 89 4.50 -9.59 -6.19
CA TRP A 89 4.03 -8.33 -5.63
C TRP A 89 2.91 -7.72 -6.46
N ARG A 90 3.08 -7.68 -7.79
CA ARG A 90 2.07 -7.16 -8.72
C ARG A 90 0.79 -8.00 -8.66
N GLY A 91 0.90 -9.32 -8.66
CA GLY A 91 -0.24 -10.24 -8.53
C GLY A 91 -0.95 -10.12 -7.17
N ALA A 92 -0.20 -10.02 -6.08
CA ALA A 92 -0.75 -9.79 -4.75
C ALA A 92 -1.46 -8.43 -4.65
N CYS A 93 -0.90 -7.38 -5.26
CA CYS A 93 -1.52 -6.08 -5.37
C CYS A 93 -2.85 -6.15 -6.13
N GLU A 94 -2.90 -6.81 -7.29
CA GLU A 94 -4.14 -6.98 -8.07
C GLU A 94 -5.20 -7.80 -7.32
N PHE A 95 -4.78 -8.89 -6.66
CA PHE A 95 -5.68 -9.71 -5.83
C PHE A 95 -6.28 -8.91 -4.67
N TYR A 96 -5.46 -8.16 -3.94
CA TYR A 96 -5.90 -7.32 -2.82
C TYR A 96 -6.87 -6.22 -3.28
N MET A 97 -6.58 -5.56 -4.42
CA MET A 97 -7.48 -4.58 -5.03
C MET A 97 -8.82 -5.20 -5.43
N ALA A 98 -8.81 -6.41 -6.01
CA ALA A 98 -10.02 -7.10 -6.41
C ALA A 98 -10.94 -7.38 -5.21
N VAL A 99 -10.37 -7.82 -4.08
CA VAL A 99 -11.11 -8.08 -2.84
C VAL A 99 -11.75 -6.79 -2.31
N PHE A 100 -11.00 -5.69 -2.25
CA PHE A 100 -11.55 -4.42 -1.77
C PHE A 100 -12.62 -3.84 -2.69
N ARG A 101 -12.44 -3.96 -4.01
CA ARG A 101 -13.47 -3.53 -4.96
C ARG A 101 -14.78 -4.28 -4.75
N ILE A 102 -14.73 -5.58 -4.47
CA ILE A 102 -15.92 -6.38 -4.15
C ILE A 102 -16.58 -5.89 -2.85
N ALA A 103 -15.78 -5.57 -1.82
CA ALA A 103 -16.30 -5.04 -0.56
C ALA A 103 -16.99 -3.68 -0.75
N ASP A 104 -16.40 -2.79 -1.54
CA ASP A 104 -17.00 -1.48 -1.88
C ASP A 104 -18.29 -1.64 -2.69
N ASP A 105 -18.30 -2.50 -3.71
CA ASP A 105 -19.52 -2.78 -4.52
C ASP A 105 -20.66 -3.30 -3.63
N LEU A 106 -20.36 -4.16 -2.66
CA LEU A 106 -21.34 -4.65 -1.70
C LEU A 106 -21.90 -3.54 -0.80
N HIS A 107 -21.04 -2.62 -0.36
CA HIS A 107 -21.44 -1.46 0.43
C HIS A 107 -22.37 -0.54 -0.37
N LEU A 108 -22.04 -0.26 -1.64
CA LEU A 108 -22.86 0.54 -2.55
C LEU A 108 -24.23 -0.08 -2.77
N LEU A 109 -24.31 -1.41 -2.96
CA LEU A 109 -25.58 -2.12 -3.08
C LEU A 109 -26.43 -1.99 -1.82
N ARG A 110 -25.82 -2.08 -0.63
CA ARG A 110 -26.53 -1.94 0.65
C ARG A 110 -27.16 -0.56 0.80
N VAL A 111 -26.40 0.50 0.51
CA VAL A 111 -26.87 1.89 0.54
C VAL A 111 -27.99 2.13 -0.49
N ALA A 112 -27.88 1.54 -1.68
CA ALA A 112 -28.92 1.64 -2.71
C ALA A 112 -30.24 0.97 -2.28
N GLN A 113 -30.17 -0.17 -1.61
CA GLN A 113 -31.34 -0.87 -1.04
C GLN A 113 -32.00 -0.04 0.07
N GLU A 114 -31.22 0.51 1.01
CA GLU A 114 -31.74 1.37 2.08
C GLU A 114 -32.46 2.62 1.54
N ARG A 115 -31.89 3.27 0.52
CA ARG A 115 -32.53 4.42 -0.14
C ARG A 115 -33.84 4.04 -0.83
N ARG A 116 -33.92 2.85 -1.43
CA ARG A 116 -35.18 2.34 -2.02
C ARG A 116 -36.21 2.05 -0.94
N ALA A 117 -35.82 1.42 0.16
CA ALA A 117 -36.70 1.16 1.30
C ALA A 117 -37.23 2.47 1.92
N ALA A 118 -36.40 3.51 2.04
CA ALA A 118 -36.82 4.82 2.53
C ALA A 118 -37.82 5.52 1.58
N ARG A 119 -37.66 5.39 0.26
CA ARG A 119 -38.62 5.93 -0.74
C ARG A 119 -39.96 5.21 -0.73
N LEU A 120 -39.98 3.92 -0.39
CA LEU A 120 -41.18 3.11 -0.33
C LEU A 120 -41.91 3.22 1.01
N ARG A 121 -41.32 3.88 2.02
CA ARG A 121 -41.98 4.14 3.30
C ARG A 121 -42.91 5.36 3.14
N PRO A 122 -44.24 5.20 3.21
CA PRO A 122 -45.17 6.32 3.07
C PRO A 122 -45.05 7.29 4.25
N PRO A 123 -45.30 8.61 4.03
CA PRO A 123 -45.36 9.59 5.11
C PRO A 123 -46.67 9.42 5.89
N GLY A 124 -46.67 8.57 6.91
CA GLY A 124 -47.83 8.41 7.78
C GLY A 124 -47.91 7.04 8.44
N GLY A 125 -47.37 6.98 9.66
CA GLY A 125 -47.64 5.97 10.68
C GLY A 125 -47.41 6.64 12.02
#